data_AF-I0L242-F1
#
_entry.id   AF-I0L242-F1
#
_cell.length_a   1.000
_cell.length_b   1.000
_cell.length_c   1.000
_cell.angle_alpha   90.00
_cell.angle_beta   90.00
_cell.angle_gamma   90.00
#
_symmetry.space_group_name_H-M   'P 1'
#
loop_
_entity.id
_entity.type
_entity.pdbx_description
1 polymer ?
#
loop_
_entity_poly.entity_id
_entity_poly.type
_entity_poly.pdbx_seq_one_letter_code
_entity_poly.pdbx_strand_id
1 'polypeptide(L)'
;MTEPLSGHIGPDFHAAFPTWADLRRHVAAQADIPEFDTARGLQHLLKADVASRFHEVAGVSWMLYGSTGLPARVPPSTTTGLGPSANGVDAAYVMTRSAFDVDLALVGDEGQVGDRRHLTERLASALQTVAAPEAEPGTAAGIGLGGLVRYSISAMRTVPENGKVYGQITAQPINPRYGVRRPPAVDGPLTVEVDLSPYKAVTQPPEVAQRPVLGLEIPGFQPLTPLLTPNADAMADKICNLAGVPRSSRNADRPPDFHRYKDLFDIYYMIETCPFTAGQLRQATEQNHNMPRIGLQRLPVPYQLFREQGAGGVTPLPWAREYEALRQGSVQLRHYPTFEQMRARVGSFADALAAAPDDATWNPSRGWQTLPQQRRSAALLAFPPVAQRAGERAAQPGRGEPPPPAQRFRPEQRRDQSPPHR
;
A
#
# COMPACT_ATOMS: atom_id res chain seq x y z
N MET A 1 3.24 -33.52 2.21
CA MET A 1 4.23 -32.51 1.79
C MET A 1 3.60 -31.15 2.03
N THR A 2 4.05 -30.42 3.04
CA THR A 2 3.64 -29.04 3.31
C THR A 2 4.43 -28.14 2.38
N GLU A 3 3.76 -27.58 1.36
CA GLU A 3 4.30 -26.52 0.51
C GLU A 3 4.70 -25.31 1.38
N PRO A 4 5.68 -24.49 0.95
CA PRO A 4 6.16 -23.38 1.77
C PRO A 4 5.00 -22.42 2.05
N LEU A 5 4.78 -22.16 3.34
CA LEU A 5 3.95 -21.07 3.82
C LEU A 5 4.45 -19.77 3.18
N SER A 6 3.53 -18.92 2.70
CA SER A 6 3.90 -17.54 2.38
C SER A 6 4.44 -16.89 3.66
N GLY A 7 5.52 -16.12 3.56
CA GLY A 7 6.25 -15.62 4.72
C GLY A 7 5.38 -14.86 5.72
N HIS A 8 4.34 -14.16 5.23
CA HIS A 8 3.39 -13.39 6.00
C HIS A 8 2.21 -14.21 6.58
N ILE A 9 2.10 -15.51 6.30
CA ILE A 9 1.09 -16.40 6.90
C ILE A 9 1.78 -17.44 7.77
N GLY A 10 1.65 -17.30 9.08
CA GLY A 10 2.23 -18.20 10.08
C GLY A 10 1.36 -19.43 10.40
N PRO A 11 1.90 -20.40 11.16
CA PRO A 11 1.18 -21.62 11.53
C PRO A 11 -0.10 -21.35 12.34
N ASP A 12 -0.12 -20.30 13.16
CA ASP A 12 -1.28 -19.91 13.96
C ASP A 12 -2.51 -19.57 13.10
N PHE A 13 -2.31 -19.15 11.85
CA PHE A 13 -3.39 -18.84 10.93
C PHE A 13 -4.20 -20.09 10.61
N HIS A 14 -3.54 -21.21 10.32
CA HIS A 14 -4.21 -22.46 9.99
C HIS A 14 -4.92 -23.09 11.20
N ALA A 15 -4.35 -22.92 12.39
CA ALA A 15 -4.98 -23.35 13.63
C ALA A 15 -6.25 -22.54 13.93
N ALA A 16 -6.22 -21.23 13.72
CA ALA A 16 -7.36 -20.34 13.90
C ALA A 16 -8.43 -20.51 12.81
N PHE A 17 -8.00 -20.75 11.56
CA PHE A 17 -8.88 -20.76 10.38
C PHE A 17 -8.73 -22.03 9.54
N PRO A 18 -9.28 -23.17 10.01
CA PRO A 18 -9.27 -24.42 9.23
C PRO A 18 -10.12 -24.34 7.96
N THR A 19 -11.10 -23.42 7.91
CA THR A 19 -12.00 -23.23 6.76
C THR A 19 -12.22 -21.76 6.43
N TRP A 20 -12.61 -21.49 5.19
CA TRP A 20 -13.04 -20.15 4.76
C TRP A 20 -14.19 -19.59 5.61
N ALA A 21 -15.11 -20.45 6.06
CA ALA A 21 -16.25 -20.03 6.89
C ALA A 21 -15.80 -19.52 8.26
N ASP A 22 -14.75 -20.10 8.85
CA ASP A 22 -14.20 -19.67 10.13
C ASP A 22 -13.52 -18.30 9.99
N LEU A 23 -12.72 -18.11 8.94
CA LEU A 23 -12.13 -16.80 8.63
C LEU A 23 -13.20 -15.73 8.40
N ARG A 24 -14.23 -16.04 7.59
CA ARG A 24 -15.32 -15.11 7.29
C ARG A 24 -16.09 -14.72 8.56
N ARG A 25 -16.32 -15.67 9.47
CA ARG A 25 -16.97 -15.40 10.77
C ARG A 25 -16.11 -14.47 11.64
N HIS A 26 -14.80 -14.68 11.67
CA HIS A 26 -13.86 -13.82 12.40
C HIS A 26 -13.81 -12.40 11.83
N VAL A 27 -13.75 -12.26 10.50
CA VAL A 27 -13.84 -10.96 9.83
C VAL A 27 -15.17 -10.28 10.14
N ALA A 28 -16.29 -11.01 10.08
CA ALA A 28 -17.62 -10.46 10.40
C ALA A 28 -17.75 -9.98 11.85
N ALA A 29 -17.05 -10.62 12.79
CA ALA A 29 -17.05 -10.20 14.18
C ALA A 29 -16.34 -8.85 14.40
N GLN A 30 -15.35 -8.50 13.57
CA GLN A 30 -14.67 -7.20 13.66
C GLN A 30 -15.27 -6.13 12.74
N ALA A 31 -15.71 -6.55 11.54
CA ALA A 31 -16.28 -5.71 10.50
C ALA A 31 -17.81 -5.68 10.62
N ASP A 32 -18.29 -5.12 11.73
CA ASP A 32 -19.67 -5.21 12.21
C ASP A 32 -20.47 -3.91 12.05
N ILE A 33 -19.83 -2.84 11.60
CA ILE A 33 -20.48 -1.54 11.37
C ILE A 33 -20.82 -1.35 9.88
N PRO A 34 -21.89 -0.61 9.55
CA PRO A 34 -22.33 -0.42 8.16
C PRO A 34 -21.27 0.18 7.23
N GLU A 35 -20.39 1.02 7.77
CA GLU A 35 -19.31 1.67 7.02
C GLU A 35 -18.15 0.72 6.72
N PHE A 36 -17.92 -0.28 7.57
CA PHE A 36 -16.87 -1.28 7.45
C PHE A 36 -17.47 -2.68 7.67
N ASP A 37 -18.27 -3.11 6.71
CA ASP A 37 -18.96 -4.39 6.76
C ASP A 37 -18.05 -5.58 6.42
N THR A 38 -18.58 -6.79 6.58
CA THR A 38 -17.86 -8.04 6.30
C THR A 38 -17.33 -8.11 4.86
N ALA A 39 -18.09 -7.62 3.87
CA ALA A 39 -17.67 -7.68 2.47
C ALA A 39 -16.45 -6.79 2.23
N ARG A 40 -16.47 -5.58 2.81
CA ARG A 40 -15.35 -4.65 2.81
C ARG A 40 -14.15 -5.18 3.59
N GLY A 41 -14.37 -5.77 4.76
CA GLY A 41 -13.34 -6.41 5.57
C GLY A 41 -12.60 -7.52 4.81
N LEU A 42 -13.36 -8.42 4.15
CA LEU A 42 -12.79 -9.48 3.31
C LEU A 42 -12.01 -8.91 2.12
N GLN A 43 -12.56 -7.90 1.45
CA GLN A 43 -11.88 -7.20 0.37
C GLN A 43 -10.57 -6.56 0.83
N HIS A 44 -10.54 -5.99 2.03
CA HIS A 44 -9.33 -5.39 2.59
C HIS A 44 -8.27 -6.44 2.94
N LEU A 45 -8.70 -7.56 3.54
CA LEU A 45 -7.84 -8.70 3.84
C LEU A 45 -7.19 -9.27 2.57
N LEU A 46 -7.98 -9.50 1.52
CA LEU A 46 -7.45 -10.03 0.26
C LEU A 46 -6.48 -9.07 -0.42
N LYS A 47 -6.72 -7.75 -0.34
CA LYS A 47 -5.77 -6.73 -0.84
C LYS A 47 -4.48 -6.73 -0.04
N ALA A 48 -4.56 -6.89 1.28
CA ALA A 48 -3.39 -6.98 2.14
C ALA A 48 -2.58 -8.25 1.88
N ASP A 49 -3.21 -9.40 1.66
CA ASP A 49 -2.53 -10.64 1.25
C ASP A 49 -1.84 -10.47 -0.11
N VAL A 50 -2.57 -9.98 -1.13
CA VAL A 50 -2.01 -9.71 -2.46
C VAL A 50 -0.80 -8.77 -2.36
N ALA A 51 -0.92 -7.67 -1.63
CA ALA A 51 0.19 -6.73 -1.42
C ALA A 51 1.38 -7.39 -0.69
N SER A 52 1.12 -8.24 0.31
CA SER A 52 2.18 -8.95 1.06
C SER A 52 2.92 -9.93 0.17
N ARG A 53 2.20 -10.67 -0.68
CA ARG A 53 2.78 -11.58 -1.68
C ARG A 53 3.68 -10.85 -2.66
N PHE A 54 3.30 -9.65 -3.12
CA PHE A 54 4.19 -8.83 -3.94
C PHE A 54 5.49 -8.47 -3.20
N HIS A 55 5.40 -8.09 -1.93
CA HIS A 55 6.58 -7.76 -1.11
C HIS A 55 7.49 -8.98 -0.82
N GLU A 56 6.99 -10.20 -0.98
CA GLU A 56 7.78 -11.43 -0.89
C GLU A 56 8.47 -11.82 -2.21
N VAL A 57 8.14 -11.17 -3.34
CA VAL A 57 8.81 -11.44 -4.61
C VAL A 57 10.28 -11.04 -4.51
N ALA A 58 11.16 -12.03 -4.56
CA ALA A 58 12.59 -11.86 -4.33
C ALA A 58 13.25 -10.89 -5.33
N GLY A 59 14.16 -10.05 -4.84
CA GLY A 59 14.94 -9.11 -5.67
C GLY A 59 14.14 -7.90 -6.15
N VAL A 60 12.97 -7.65 -5.55
CA VAL A 60 12.10 -6.52 -5.87
C VAL A 60 11.76 -5.77 -4.59
N SER A 61 11.87 -4.44 -4.63
CA SER A 61 11.37 -3.56 -3.56
C SER A 61 10.18 -2.80 -4.09
N TRP A 62 9.08 -2.85 -3.34
CA TRP A 62 7.82 -2.23 -3.71
C TRP A 62 7.52 -1.06 -2.78
N MET A 63 6.87 -0.05 -3.33
CA MET A 63 6.15 0.96 -2.57
C MET A 63 4.70 0.99 -3.01
N LEU A 64 3.82 1.17 -2.05
CA LEU A 64 2.39 1.28 -2.27
C LEU A 64 2.02 2.75 -2.53
N TYR A 65 1.19 2.97 -3.54
CA TYR A 65 0.63 4.29 -3.85
C TYR A 65 -0.89 4.19 -3.97
N GLY A 66 -1.53 5.30 -4.34
CA GLY A 66 -2.98 5.30 -4.51
C GLY A 66 -3.73 5.14 -3.19
N SER A 67 -4.99 4.70 -3.28
CA SER A 67 -5.94 4.87 -2.17
C SER A 67 -5.90 3.71 -1.16
N THR A 68 -5.41 2.53 -1.55
CA THR A 68 -5.29 1.37 -0.65
C THR A 68 -4.35 1.64 0.52
N GLY A 69 -3.34 2.51 0.33
CA GLY A 69 -2.39 2.87 1.37
C GLY A 69 -2.82 4.01 2.28
N LEU A 70 -3.98 4.63 2.06
CA LEU A 70 -4.36 5.84 2.79
C LEU A 70 -4.43 5.64 4.32
N PRO A 71 -5.05 4.57 4.86
CA PRO A 71 -5.04 4.32 6.30
C PRO A 71 -3.64 4.16 6.86
N ALA A 72 -2.76 3.49 6.11
CA ALA A 72 -1.40 3.21 6.52
C ALA A 72 -0.55 4.47 6.73
N ARG A 73 -0.99 5.64 6.22
CA ARG A 73 -0.33 6.94 6.40
C ARG A 73 -0.68 7.63 7.72
N VAL A 74 -1.82 7.28 8.31
CA VAL A 74 -2.37 8.03 9.43
C VAL A 74 -1.54 7.72 10.70
N PRO A 75 -0.94 8.72 11.36
CA PRO A 75 -0.26 8.50 12.64
C PRO A 75 -1.20 7.87 13.68
N PRO A 76 -0.78 6.90 14.51
CA PRO A 76 -1.63 6.28 15.52
C PRO A 76 -2.27 7.27 16.51
N SER A 77 -1.65 8.43 16.71
CA SER A 77 -2.15 9.50 17.60
C SER A 77 -3.24 10.38 16.97
N THR A 78 -3.55 10.22 15.69
CA THR A 78 -4.53 11.06 14.99
C THR A 78 -5.94 10.66 15.40
N THR A 79 -6.67 11.57 16.04
CA THR A 79 -8.10 11.41 16.28
C THR A 79 -8.88 11.83 15.03
N THR A 80 -9.50 10.87 14.37
CA THR A 80 -10.48 11.13 13.32
C THR A 80 -11.83 11.47 13.98
N GLY A 81 -12.66 12.33 13.38
CA GLY A 81 -13.97 12.68 13.95
C GLY A 81 -14.94 11.51 14.14
N LEU A 82 -14.60 10.33 13.59
CA LEU A 82 -15.21 9.05 13.93
C LEU A 82 -14.36 8.34 15.00
N GLY A 83 -15.00 7.86 16.06
CA GLY A 83 -14.37 6.95 17.03
C GLY A 83 -14.11 5.56 16.42
N PRO A 84 -13.26 4.73 17.04
CA PRO A 84 -13.08 3.34 16.60
C PRO A 84 -14.42 2.59 16.60
N SER A 85 -14.54 1.55 15.78
CA SER A 85 -15.71 0.66 15.85
C SER A 85 -15.79 0.01 17.24
N ALA A 86 -16.99 -0.42 17.66
CA ALA A 86 -17.19 -1.11 18.93
C ALA A 86 -16.27 -2.35 19.07
N ASN A 87 -15.88 -2.95 17.95
CA ASN A 87 -15.05 -4.15 17.89
C ASN A 87 -13.60 -3.86 17.46
N GLY A 88 -13.15 -2.61 17.62
CA GLY A 88 -11.73 -2.26 17.57
C GLY A 88 -11.15 -1.89 16.20
N VAL A 89 -11.97 -1.80 15.14
CA VAL A 89 -11.49 -1.30 13.84
C VAL A 89 -11.24 0.20 13.96
N ASP A 90 -9.97 0.60 13.81
CA ASP A 90 -9.57 2.00 13.91
C ASP A 90 -10.26 2.85 12.84
N ALA A 91 -10.68 4.05 13.25
CA ALA A 91 -11.47 4.94 12.42
C ALA A 91 -10.75 5.45 11.17
N ALA A 92 -9.42 5.39 11.10
CA ALA A 92 -8.67 5.60 9.86
C ALA A 92 -9.10 4.62 8.76
N TYR A 93 -9.40 3.37 9.10
CA TYR A 93 -9.89 2.35 8.16
C TYR A 93 -11.38 2.52 7.87
N VAL A 94 -12.17 2.88 8.88
CA VAL A 94 -13.61 3.12 8.72
C VAL A 94 -13.86 4.28 7.77
N MET A 95 -13.15 5.40 7.94
CA MET A 95 -13.32 6.60 7.13
C MET A 95 -12.80 6.47 5.71
N THR A 96 -11.62 5.88 5.47
CA THR A 96 -11.01 5.88 4.11
C THR A 96 -11.94 5.23 3.11
N ARG A 97 -12.29 5.86 1.98
CA ARG A 97 -13.13 5.16 1.01
C ARG A 97 -12.53 3.81 0.59
N SER A 98 -13.37 2.83 0.27
CA SER A 98 -12.90 1.58 -0.35
C SER A 98 -12.11 1.88 -1.63
N ALA A 99 -10.86 1.42 -1.67
CA ALA A 99 -10.07 1.34 -2.88
C ALA A 99 -10.47 0.08 -3.65
N PHE A 100 -10.38 0.11 -4.98
CA PHE A 100 -10.72 -1.04 -5.83
C PHE A 100 -9.47 -1.85 -6.21
N ASP A 101 -8.32 -1.19 -6.21
CA ASP A 101 -7.05 -1.60 -6.75
C ASP A 101 -5.93 -1.64 -5.70
N VAL A 102 -4.98 -2.54 -5.89
CA VAL A 102 -3.67 -2.52 -5.22
C VAL A 102 -2.68 -1.85 -6.19
N ASP A 103 -2.31 -0.63 -5.87
CA ASP A 103 -1.39 0.21 -6.63
C ASP A 103 0.04 0.06 -6.08
N LEU A 104 0.95 -0.53 -6.87
CA LEU A 104 2.33 -0.78 -6.45
C LEU A 104 3.32 -0.26 -7.49
N ALA A 105 4.40 0.35 -7.02
CA ALA A 105 5.51 0.79 -7.87
C ALA A 105 6.81 0.18 -7.37
N LEU A 106 7.75 -0.08 -8.29
CA LEU A 106 9.11 -0.44 -7.90
C LEU A 106 9.80 0.75 -7.23
N VAL A 107 10.57 0.47 -6.18
CA VAL A 107 11.46 1.45 -5.54
C VAL A 107 12.77 1.52 -6.32
N GLY A 108 13.19 2.71 -6.71
CA GLY A 108 14.45 2.98 -7.44
C GLY A 108 14.31 4.19 -8.37
N ASP A 109 15.42 4.65 -8.95
CA ASP A 109 15.45 5.82 -9.86
C ASP A 109 15.28 5.43 -11.32
N GLU A 110 14.56 6.24 -12.12
CA GLU A 110 14.34 6.03 -13.57
C GLU A 110 15.64 5.74 -14.36
N GLY A 111 16.79 6.27 -13.91
CA GLY A 111 18.11 6.04 -14.52
C GLY A 111 18.84 4.76 -14.10
N GLN A 112 18.45 4.12 -12.99
CA GLN A 112 18.96 2.80 -12.54
C GLN A 112 18.04 1.65 -12.95
N VAL A 113 16.81 2.00 -13.29
CA VAL A 113 15.70 1.14 -13.63
C VAL A 113 15.84 0.89 -15.14
N GLY A 114 16.40 -0.28 -15.51
CA GLY A 114 16.88 -0.60 -16.86
C GLY A 114 15.87 -0.48 -18.03
N ASP A 115 16.11 -1.18 -19.15
CA ASP A 115 15.20 -1.14 -20.31
C ASP A 115 13.72 -1.28 -19.88
N ARG A 116 12.87 -0.33 -20.29
CA ARG A 116 11.43 -0.29 -19.97
C ARG A 116 10.74 -1.61 -20.27
N ARG A 117 11.15 -2.29 -21.33
CA ARG A 117 10.67 -3.63 -21.68
C ARG A 117 10.99 -4.63 -20.59
N HIS A 118 12.25 -4.68 -20.14
CA HIS A 118 12.68 -5.59 -19.08
C HIS A 118 11.91 -5.36 -17.77
N LEU A 119 11.64 -4.10 -17.42
CA LEU A 119 10.84 -3.78 -16.22
C LEU A 119 9.40 -4.25 -16.36
N THR A 120 8.80 -4.01 -17.52
CA THR A 120 7.45 -4.48 -17.83
C THR A 120 7.35 -6.00 -17.72
N GLU A 121 8.33 -6.73 -18.27
CA GLU A 121 8.44 -8.19 -18.16
C GLU A 121 8.59 -8.63 -16.70
N ARG A 122 9.39 -7.91 -15.89
CA ARG A 122 9.51 -8.16 -14.45
C ARG A 122 8.19 -7.96 -13.70
N LEU A 123 7.43 -6.90 -14.01
CA LEU A 123 6.11 -6.67 -13.40
C LEU A 123 5.12 -7.77 -13.76
N ALA A 124 5.08 -8.18 -15.03
CA ALA A 124 4.23 -9.27 -15.50
C ALA A 124 4.59 -10.59 -14.80
N SER A 125 5.90 -10.89 -14.68
CA SER A 125 6.39 -12.07 -13.98
C SER A 125 6.07 -12.04 -12.48
N ALA A 126 6.17 -10.88 -11.82
CA ALA A 126 5.77 -10.72 -10.43
C ALA A 126 4.26 -10.99 -10.25
N LEU A 127 3.42 -10.46 -11.12
CA LEU A 127 1.98 -10.70 -11.11
C LEU A 127 1.64 -12.19 -11.28
N GLN A 128 2.34 -12.88 -12.19
CA GLN A 128 2.22 -14.33 -12.40
C GLN A 128 2.75 -15.17 -11.22
N THR A 129 3.59 -14.60 -10.36
CA THR A 129 4.03 -15.26 -9.11
C THR A 129 2.96 -15.15 -8.03
N VAL A 130 2.22 -14.03 -8.01
CA VAL A 130 1.15 -13.78 -7.03
C VAL A 130 -0.12 -14.56 -7.37
N ALA A 131 -0.48 -14.63 -8.65
CA ALA A 131 -1.70 -15.29 -9.13
C ALA A 131 -1.42 -16.18 -10.36
N ALA A 132 -2.04 -17.36 -10.38
CA ALA A 132 -1.91 -18.31 -11.48
C ALA A 132 -2.66 -17.83 -12.73
N PRO A 133 -2.18 -18.12 -13.95
CA PRO A 133 -3.03 -18.04 -15.13
C PRO A 133 -4.31 -18.87 -14.94
N GLU A 134 -5.47 -18.36 -15.36
CA GLU A 134 -6.75 -19.07 -15.17
C GLU A 134 -6.79 -20.47 -15.82
N ALA A 135 -6.04 -20.66 -16.92
CA ALA A 135 -5.88 -21.94 -17.58
C ALA A 135 -5.06 -22.96 -16.77
N GLU A 136 -4.30 -22.49 -15.77
CA GLU A 136 -3.38 -23.31 -14.95
C GLU A 136 -3.62 -23.12 -13.44
N PRO A 137 -4.84 -23.35 -12.92
CA PRO A 137 -5.23 -22.99 -11.56
C PRO A 137 -4.56 -23.82 -10.45
N GLY A 138 -3.74 -24.81 -10.81
CA GLY A 138 -3.15 -25.79 -9.90
C GLY A 138 -1.66 -25.60 -9.62
N THR A 139 -1.08 -24.46 -10.00
CA THR A 139 0.31 -24.11 -9.69
C THR A 139 0.41 -23.61 -8.24
N ALA A 140 1.58 -23.80 -7.62
CA ALA A 140 1.84 -23.23 -6.28
C ALA A 140 1.74 -21.69 -6.29
N ALA A 141 2.11 -21.09 -7.42
CA ALA A 141 1.93 -19.67 -7.74
C ALA A 141 0.44 -19.36 -7.95
N GLY A 142 -0.32 -19.21 -6.86
CA GLY A 142 -1.75 -18.93 -6.91
C GLY A 142 -2.51 -19.42 -5.70
N ILE A 143 -1.91 -20.27 -4.87
CA ILE A 143 -2.49 -20.62 -3.56
C ILE A 143 -2.17 -19.47 -2.59
N GLY A 144 -3.17 -18.88 -1.96
CA GLY A 144 -2.96 -17.76 -1.04
C GLY A 144 -4.03 -17.60 0.03
N LEU A 145 -3.72 -16.70 0.97
CA LEU A 145 -4.19 -16.67 2.36
C LEU A 145 -4.31 -18.09 2.98
N GLY A 146 -3.16 -18.68 3.30
CA GLY A 146 -3.07 -19.95 4.03
C GLY A 146 -3.73 -21.16 3.33
N GLY A 147 -3.89 -21.14 2.02
CA GLY A 147 -4.53 -22.23 1.28
C GLY A 147 -6.06 -22.24 1.35
N LEU A 148 -6.67 -21.17 1.87
CA LEU A 148 -8.12 -20.98 1.85
C LEU A 148 -8.61 -20.35 0.54
N VAL A 149 -7.71 -19.76 -0.24
CA VAL A 149 -8.03 -19.05 -1.47
C VAL A 149 -7.11 -19.49 -2.60
N ARG A 150 -7.69 -19.57 -3.80
CA ARG A 150 -6.95 -19.66 -5.06
C ARG A 150 -7.06 -18.33 -5.81
N TYR A 151 -5.92 -17.70 -6.03
CA TYR A 151 -5.74 -16.53 -6.88
C TYR A 151 -5.47 -16.94 -8.32
N SER A 152 -6.32 -16.49 -9.23
CA SER A 152 -6.10 -16.59 -10.67
C SER A 152 -6.15 -15.22 -11.34
N ILE A 153 -5.49 -15.08 -12.49
CA ILE A 153 -5.57 -13.90 -13.34
C ILE A 153 -6.10 -14.30 -14.72
N SER A 154 -7.18 -13.64 -15.14
CA SER A 154 -7.87 -13.88 -16.42
C SER A 154 -7.48 -12.87 -17.49
N ALA A 155 -7.18 -11.63 -17.09
CA ALA A 155 -6.78 -10.56 -17.98
C ALA A 155 -5.60 -9.78 -17.38
N MET A 156 -4.45 -9.86 -18.05
CA MET A 156 -3.29 -9.01 -17.82
C MET A 156 -3.13 -8.07 -19.01
N ARG A 157 -2.95 -6.79 -18.76
CA ARG A 157 -2.74 -5.78 -19.79
C ARG A 157 -1.49 -4.97 -19.49
N THR A 158 -0.63 -4.87 -20.49
CA THR A 158 0.49 -3.92 -20.49
C THR A 158 0.09 -2.64 -21.21
N VAL A 159 0.50 -1.50 -20.68
CA VAL A 159 0.37 -0.20 -21.34
C VAL A 159 1.71 0.17 -21.99
N PRO A 160 1.82 0.12 -23.34
CA PRO A 160 3.10 0.29 -24.03
C PRO A 160 3.80 1.62 -23.73
N GLU A 161 3.04 2.69 -23.53
CA GLU A 161 3.58 4.05 -23.40
C GLU A 161 4.38 4.23 -22.10
N ASN A 162 3.97 3.57 -21.02
CA ASN A 162 4.54 3.75 -19.69
C ASN A 162 4.99 2.45 -19.01
N GLY A 163 4.83 1.29 -19.67
CA GLY A 163 5.25 -0.01 -19.14
C GLY A 163 4.44 -0.50 -17.94
N LYS A 164 3.32 0.15 -17.60
CA LYS A 164 2.44 -0.30 -16.51
C LYS A 164 1.81 -1.65 -16.86
N VAL A 165 1.65 -2.48 -15.84
CA VAL A 165 0.95 -3.77 -15.94
C VAL A 165 -0.30 -3.72 -15.07
N TYR A 166 -1.45 -3.93 -15.68
CA TYR A 166 -2.75 -4.02 -15.01
C TYR A 166 -3.20 -5.46 -14.99
N GLY A 167 -3.82 -5.88 -13.90
CA GLY A 167 -4.40 -7.21 -13.76
C GLY A 167 -5.67 -7.20 -12.93
N GLN A 168 -6.54 -8.14 -13.21
CA GLN A 168 -7.66 -8.48 -12.34
C GLN A 168 -7.41 -9.87 -11.74
N ILE A 169 -7.13 -9.91 -10.45
CA ILE A 169 -6.95 -11.16 -9.70
C ILE A 169 -8.31 -11.60 -9.16
N THR A 170 -8.71 -12.81 -9.53
CA THR A 170 -9.85 -13.52 -8.97
C THR A 170 -9.39 -14.36 -7.79
N ALA A 171 -9.88 -14.03 -6.61
CA ALA A 171 -9.71 -14.76 -5.36
C ALA A 171 -10.89 -15.71 -5.18
N GLN A 172 -10.70 -16.99 -5.46
CA GLN A 172 -11.72 -18.04 -5.30
C GLN A 172 -11.54 -18.74 -3.95
N PRO A 173 -12.47 -18.58 -2.99
CA PRO A 173 -12.47 -19.38 -1.77
C PRO A 173 -12.66 -20.87 -2.08
N ILE A 174 -11.86 -21.70 -1.41
CA ILE A 174 -11.74 -23.13 -1.70
C ILE A 174 -11.80 -23.96 -0.41
N ASN A 175 -12.13 -25.25 -0.52
CA ASN A 175 -12.05 -26.18 0.60
C ASN A 175 -10.65 -26.84 0.67
N PRO A 176 -9.80 -26.48 1.64
CA PRO A 176 -8.42 -26.98 1.70
C PRO A 176 -8.32 -28.49 1.94
N ARG A 177 -9.39 -29.16 2.44
CA ARG A 177 -9.39 -30.60 2.73
C ARG A 177 -9.23 -31.47 1.48
N TYR A 178 -9.55 -30.95 0.31
CA TYR A 178 -9.44 -31.66 -0.98
C TYR A 178 -8.09 -31.41 -1.67
N GLY A 179 -7.12 -30.84 -0.95
CA GLY A 179 -5.83 -30.45 -1.49
C GLY A 179 -5.89 -29.14 -2.29
N VAL A 180 -4.72 -28.59 -2.60
CA VAL A 180 -4.61 -27.21 -3.09
C VAL A 180 -4.70 -27.06 -4.61
N ARG A 181 -4.52 -28.16 -5.37
CA ARG A 181 -4.43 -28.08 -6.85
C ARG A 181 -5.78 -28.03 -7.57
N ARG A 182 -6.81 -28.70 -7.04
CA ARG A 182 -8.19 -28.68 -7.57
C ARG A 182 -9.26 -28.77 -6.47
N PRO A 183 -9.18 -27.97 -5.40
CA PRO A 183 -10.23 -27.97 -4.39
C PRO A 183 -11.54 -27.40 -4.95
N PRO A 184 -12.69 -27.89 -4.48
CA PRO A 184 -13.98 -27.31 -4.83
C PRO A 184 -14.09 -25.89 -4.26
N ALA A 185 -14.79 -25.02 -5.00
CA ALA A 185 -15.19 -23.71 -4.53
C ALA A 185 -16.20 -23.84 -3.37
N VAL A 186 -16.09 -22.96 -2.38
CA VAL A 186 -16.99 -22.94 -1.20
C VAL A 186 -17.77 -21.64 -1.03
N ASP A 187 -17.45 -20.63 -1.83
CA ASP A 187 -18.10 -19.31 -1.82
C ASP A 187 -17.92 -18.63 -3.19
N GLY A 188 -18.59 -17.50 -3.41
CA GLY A 188 -18.41 -16.69 -4.61
C GLY A 188 -17.01 -16.10 -4.71
N PRO A 189 -16.48 -15.91 -5.94
CA PRO A 189 -15.17 -15.29 -6.12
C PRO A 189 -15.21 -13.81 -5.73
N LEU A 190 -14.10 -13.34 -5.15
CA LEU A 190 -13.83 -11.94 -4.90
C LEU A 190 -12.79 -11.46 -5.92
N THR A 191 -12.86 -10.18 -6.29
CA THR A 191 -11.92 -9.58 -7.25
C THR A 191 -11.02 -8.57 -6.55
N VAL A 192 -9.74 -8.59 -6.91
CA VAL A 192 -8.74 -7.57 -6.57
C VAL A 192 -8.12 -7.05 -7.87
N GLU A 193 -8.32 -5.76 -8.17
CA GLU A 193 -7.57 -5.11 -9.25
C GLU A 193 -6.13 -4.84 -8.78
N VAL A 194 -5.18 -4.91 -9.70
CA VAL A 194 -3.78 -4.56 -9.45
C VAL A 194 -3.30 -3.61 -10.55
N ASP A 195 -2.64 -2.53 -10.17
CA ASP A 195 -1.95 -1.59 -11.06
C ASP A 195 -0.48 -1.54 -10.63
N LEU A 196 0.39 -2.14 -11.45
CA LEU A 196 1.82 -2.21 -11.23
C LEU A 196 2.52 -1.18 -12.11
N SER A 197 3.27 -0.28 -11.48
CA SER A 197 4.06 0.74 -12.17
C SER A 197 5.55 0.38 -12.14
N PRO A 198 6.27 0.47 -13.28
CA PRO A 198 7.69 0.12 -13.32
C PRO A 198 8.54 1.12 -12.54
N TYR A 199 8.06 2.36 -12.46
CA TYR A 199 8.64 3.44 -11.69
C TYR A 199 7.54 4.45 -11.39
N LYS A 200 7.70 5.18 -10.28
CA LYS A 200 6.90 6.35 -9.97
C LYS A 200 7.81 7.43 -9.43
N ALA A 201 7.89 8.53 -10.17
CA ALA A 201 8.65 9.70 -9.76
C ALA A 201 8.05 10.27 -8.46
N VAL A 202 8.91 10.40 -7.46
CA VAL A 202 8.60 11.00 -6.16
C VAL A 202 9.64 12.07 -5.85
N THR A 203 9.20 13.16 -5.23
CA THR A 203 10.06 14.30 -4.89
C THR A 203 10.79 14.13 -3.56
N GLN A 204 10.37 13.15 -2.75
CA GLN A 204 10.97 12.79 -1.47
C GLN A 204 11.21 11.27 -1.40
N PRO A 205 12.11 10.78 -0.53
CA PRO A 205 12.27 9.35 -0.30
C PRO A 205 10.96 8.69 0.15
N PRO A 206 10.67 7.44 -0.26
CA PRO A 206 9.50 6.71 0.21
C PRO A 206 9.37 6.71 1.73
N GLU A 207 8.14 6.86 2.22
CA GLU A 207 7.82 6.90 3.64
C GLU A 207 7.52 5.49 4.16
N VAL A 208 7.87 5.20 5.42
CA VAL A 208 7.42 3.97 6.08
C VAL A 208 5.98 4.15 6.54
N ALA A 209 5.13 3.17 6.26
CA ALA A 209 3.77 3.14 6.79
C ALA A 209 3.74 3.30 8.32
N GLN A 210 2.84 4.16 8.81
CA GLN A 210 2.63 4.44 10.23
C GLN A 210 1.82 3.36 10.94
N ARG A 211 1.12 2.53 10.17
CA ARG A 211 0.32 1.39 10.61
C ARG A 211 0.18 0.36 9.49
N PRO A 212 -0.26 -0.87 9.77
CA PRO A 212 -0.44 -1.87 8.74
C PRO A 212 -1.47 -1.46 7.68
N VAL A 213 -1.37 -2.01 6.47
CA VAL A 213 -2.40 -1.83 5.43
C VAL A 213 -3.73 -2.44 5.87
N LEU A 214 -3.69 -3.58 6.57
CA LEU A 214 -4.87 -4.24 7.11
C LEU A 214 -5.25 -3.68 8.49
N GLY A 215 -6.48 -3.20 8.62
CA GLY A 215 -7.05 -2.71 9.89
C GLY A 215 -7.80 -3.76 10.71
N LEU A 216 -7.62 -5.04 10.39
CA LEU A 216 -8.23 -6.18 11.07
C LEU A 216 -7.14 -7.00 11.77
N GLU A 217 -7.44 -7.48 12.98
CA GLU A 217 -6.57 -8.41 13.69
C GLU A 217 -6.85 -9.82 13.23
N ILE A 218 -5.92 -10.40 12.46
CA ILE A 218 -6.06 -11.76 11.92
C ILE A 218 -4.97 -12.65 12.52
N PRO A 219 -5.31 -13.60 13.42
CA PRO A 219 -4.38 -14.58 13.98
C PRO A 219 -3.49 -15.23 12.92
N GLY A 220 -2.17 -15.21 13.15
CA GLY A 220 -1.17 -15.77 12.24
C GLY A 220 -0.98 -15.04 10.91
N PHE A 221 -1.69 -13.95 10.63
CA PHE A 221 -1.37 -13.04 9.52
C PHE A 221 -0.36 -12.00 10.01
N GLN A 222 0.83 -11.95 9.42
CA GLN A 222 1.81 -10.92 9.73
C GLN A 222 1.41 -9.60 9.05
N PRO A 223 1.13 -8.53 9.81
CA PRO A 223 0.66 -7.28 9.21
C PRO A 223 1.73 -6.63 8.31
N LEU A 224 1.36 -6.28 7.08
CA LEU A 224 2.23 -5.55 6.15
C LEU A 224 2.28 -4.06 6.49
N THR A 225 3.47 -3.56 6.83
CA THR A 225 3.79 -2.12 6.92
C THR A 225 4.73 -1.74 5.77
N PRO A 226 4.20 -1.43 4.57
CA PRO A 226 5.00 -1.27 3.37
C PRO A 226 5.68 0.12 3.33
N LEU A 227 6.61 0.28 2.38
CA LEU A 227 6.97 1.63 1.92
C LEU A 227 5.78 2.24 1.19
N LEU A 228 5.58 3.54 1.38
CA LEU A 228 4.54 4.34 0.78
C LEU A 228 5.17 5.44 -0.05
N THR A 229 4.50 5.88 -1.12
CA THR A 229 4.88 7.16 -1.73
C THR A 229 4.77 8.27 -0.68
N PRO A 230 5.61 9.32 -0.72
CA PRO A 230 5.54 10.39 0.27
C PRO A 230 4.16 11.04 0.32
N ASN A 231 3.76 11.55 1.49
CA ASN A 231 2.44 12.18 1.66
C ASN A 231 2.25 13.37 0.71
N ALA A 232 3.29 14.19 0.53
CA ALA A 232 3.29 15.31 -0.41
C ALA A 232 3.04 14.86 -1.85
N ASP A 233 3.74 13.84 -2.34
CA ASP A 233 3.57 13.29 -3.69
C ASP A 233 2.19 12.63 -3.88
N ALA A 234 1.70 11.90 -2.88
CA ALA A 234 0.38 11.29 -2.91
C ALA A 234 -0.74 12.34 -2.97
N MET A 235 -0.62 13.42 -2.20
CA MET A 235 -1.56 14.54 -2.25
C MET A 235 -1.47 15.29 -3.58
N ALA A 236 -0.25 15.58 -4.04
CA ALA A 236 0.00 16.25 -5.33
C ALA A 236 -0.61 15.46 -6.49
N ASP A 237 -0.46 14.13 -6.52
CA ASP A 237 -1.10 13.28 -7.54
C ASP A 237 -2.61 13.50 -7.60
N LYS A 238 -3.28 13.61 -6.46
CA LYS A 238 -4.73 13.82 -6.39
C LYS A 238 -5.11 15.23 -6.81
N ILE A 239 -4.41 16.25 -6.31
CA ILE A 239 -4.60 17.67 -6.67
C ILE A 239 -4.44 17.85 -8.19
N CYS A 240 -3.34 17.34 -8.75
CA CYS A 240 -3.05 17.41 -10.17
C CYS A 240 -4.13 16.71 -11.00
N ASN A 241 -4.52 15.49 -10.63
CA ASN A 241 -5.56 14.76 -11.38
C ASN A 241 -6.96 15.40 -11.31
N LEU A 242 -7.26 16.20 -10.29
CA LEU A 242 -8.51 16.97 -10.22
C LEU A 242 -8.49 18.26 -11.03
N ALA A 243 -7.32 18.91 -11.17
CA ALA A 243 -7.21 20.22 -11.78
C ALA A 243 -7.27 20.23 -13.32
N GLY A 244 -7.17 19.06 -13.97
CA GLY A 244 -7.21 18.95 -15.43
C GLY A 244 -8.35 18.09 -15.97
N VAL A 245 -8.47 18.04 -17.29
CA VAL A 245 -9.45 17.15 -17.96
C VAL A 245 -8.96 15.71 -17.82
N PRO A 246 -9.76 14.77 -17.27
CA PRO A 246 -9.35 13.40 -17.06
C PRO A 246 -8.96 12.75 -18.39
N ARG A 247 -7.75 12.22 -18.45
CA ARG A 247 -7.36 11.24 -19.48
C ARG A 247 -7.11 9.92 -18.79
N SER A 248 -7.87 8.89 -19.15
CA SER A 248 -7.65 7.55 -18.62
C SER A 248 -6.30 7.02 -19.12
N SER A 249 -5.44 6.54 -18.21
CA SER A 249 -4.29 5.70 -18.62
C SER A 249 -4.74 4.36 -19.18
N ARG A 250 -5.99 3.96 -18.92
CA ARG A 250 -6.54 2.68 -19.35
C ARG A 250 -7.12 2.76 -20.78
N ASN A 251 -7.64 3.88 -21.26
CA ASN A 251 -8.16 4.00 -22.64
C ASN A 251 -8.05 5.44 -23.14
N ALA A 252 -7.17 5.70 -24.12
CA ALA A 252 -6.99 7.01 -24.74
C ALA A 252 -8.20 7.42 -25.61
N ASP A 253 -8.94 6.44 -26.13
CA ASP A 253 -9.99 6.64 -27.15
C ASP A 253 -11.42 6.76 -26.58
N ARG A 254 -11.61 6.64 -25.26
CA ARG A 254 -12.92 6.88 -24.63
C ARG A 254 -13.08 8.38 -24.37
N PRO A 255 -14.27 8.98 -24.62
CA PRO A 255 -14.55 10.33 -24.15
C PRO A 255 -14.31 10.45 -22.64
N PRO A 256 -13.95 11.65 -22.14
CA PRO A 256 -13.53 11.89 -20.75
C PRO A 256 -14.69 11.82 -19.75
N ASP A 257 -15.61 10.86 -19.89
CA ASP A 257 -16.76 10.66 -19.02
C ASP A 257 -16.36 10.23 -17.58
N PHE A 258 -15.06 10.03 -17.33
CA PHE A 258 -14.52 9.62 -16.03
C PHE A 258 -13.85 10.78 -15.31
N HIS A 259 -14.64 11.69 -14.76
CA HIS A 259 -14.11 12.64 -13.79
C HIS A 259 -13.69 11.92 -12.51
N ARG A 260 -12.54 12.33 -11.98
CA ARG A 260 -11.86 11.75 -10.83
C ARG A 260 -12.53 12.18 -9.51
N TYR A 261 -13.86 12.22 -9.46
CA TYR A 261 -14.65 12.64 -8.28
C TYR A 261 -14.23 11.89 -7.01
N LYS A 262 -13.81 10.62 -7.16
CA LYS A 262 -13.27 9.80 -6.06
C LYS A 262 -12.03 10.39 -5.38
N ASP A 263 -11.24 11.18 -6.09
CA ASP A 263 -10.02 11.81 -5.57
C ASP A 263 -10.37 12.96 -4.60
N LEU A 264 -11.58 13.54 -4.63
CA LEU A 264 -12.03 14.52 -3.62
C LEU A 264 -12.15 13.90 -2.23
N PHE A 265 -12.69 12.68 -2.14
CA PHE A 265 -12.76 11.95 -0.87
C PHE A 265 -11.35 11.61 -0.34
N ASP A 266 -10.42 11.28 -1.22
CA ASP A 266 -9.02 11.00 -0.86
C ASP A 266 -8.33 12.26 -0.34
N ILE A 267 -8.46 13.39 -1.04
CA ILE A 267 -7.88 14.67 -0.63
C ILE A 267 -8.44 15.09 0.71
N TYR A 268 -9.76 15.05 0.89
CA TYR A 268 -10.38 15.38 2.16
C TYR A 268 -9.88 14.49 3.28
N TYR A 269 -9.88 13.18 3.07
CA TYR A 269 -9.35 12.24 4.05
C TYR A 269 -7.91 12.58 4.45
N MET A 270 -7.06 12.86 3.46
CA MET A 270 -5.68 13.24 3.66
C MET A 270 -5.54 14.58 4.41
N ILE A 271 -6.34 15.59 4.07
CA ILE A 271 -6.42 16.88 4.80
C ILE A 271 -6.78 16.67 6.26
N GLU A 272 -7.68 15.74 6.57
CA GLU A 272 -8.12 15.51 7.95
C GLU A 272 -7.15 14.64 8.76
N THR A 273 -6.25 13.90 8.12
CA THR A 273 -5.52 12.81 8.81
C THR A 273 -4.00 12.82 8.65
N CYS A 274 -3.48 13.40 7.58
CA CYS A 274 -2.07 13.29 7.21
C CYS A 274 -1.33 14.62 7.47
N PRO A 275 -0.06 14.55 7.94
CA PRO A 275 0.80 15.72 8.02
C PRO A 275 1.38 16.08 6.64
N PHE A 276 1.45 17.38 6.35
CA PHE A 276 2.09 17.93 5.14
C PHE A 276 2.99 19.09 5.50
N THR A 277 4.14 19.20 4.85
CA THR A 277 4.95 20.42 4.83
C THR A 277 4.65 21.20 3.56
N ALA A 278 4.40 22.50 3.67
CA ALA A 278 3.96 23.33 2.54
C ALA A 278 4.99 23.33 1.39
N GLY A 279 6.29 23.51 1.69
CA GLY A 279 7.35 23.48 0.69
C GLY A 279 7.44 22.15 -0.06
N GLN A 280 7.34 21.03 0.66
CA GLN A 280 7.34 19.69 0.05
C GLN A 280 6.12 19.48 -0.86
N LEU A 281 4.93 19.90 -0.42
CA LEU A 281 3.71 19.75 -1.23
C LEU A 281 3.72 20.64 -2.47
N ARG A 282 4.24 21.87 -2.37
CA ARG A 282 4.44 22.74 -3.54
C ARG A 282 5.40 22.11 -4.54
N GLN A 283 6.57 21.67 -4.08
CA GLN A 283 7.55 20.98 -4.92
C GLN A 283 6.94 19.75 -5.61
N ALA A 284 6.25 18.90 -4.86
CA ALA A 284 5.59 17.70 -5.37
C ALA A 284 4.52 18.02 -6.43
N THR A 285 3.81 19.15 -6.27
CA THR A 285 2.80 19.62 -7.23
C THR A 285 3.43 20.18 -8.50
N GLU A 286 4.52 20.96 -8.37
CA GLU A 286 5.26 21.54 -9.49
C GLU A 286 5.96 20.48 -10.34
N GLN A 287 6.48 19.42 -9.70
CA GLN A 287 7.23 18.34 -10.35
C GLN A 287 6.35 17.12 -10.68
N ASN A 288 5.02 17.24 -10.54
CA ASN A 288 4.15 16.08 -10.69
C ASN A 288 4.10 15.55 -12.13
N HIS A 289 4.41 14.27 -12.31
CA HIS A 289 4.41 13.58 -13.61
C HIS A 289 3.04 13.55 -14.32
N ASN A 290 1.92 13.81 -13.62
CA ASN A 290 0.60 13.88 -14.25
C ASN A 290 0.34 15.21 -14.96
N MET A 291 1.13 16.26 -14.72
CA MET A 291 0.95 17.59 -15.35
C MET A 291 0.85 17.53 -16.88
N PRO A 292 1.84 16.95 -17.61
CA PRO A 292 1.74 16.86 -19.08
C PRO A 292 0.55 16.02 -19.54
N ARG A 293 0.17 14.98 -18.78
CA ARG A 293 -0.92 14.06 -19.13
C ARG A 293 -2.27 14.74 -19.13
N ILE A 294 -2.46 15.72 -18.25
CA ILE A 294 -3.70 16.50 -18.16
C ILE A 294 -3.64 17.80 -18.97
N GLY A 295 -2.60 17.96 -19.81
CA GLY A 295 -2.45 19.10 -20.72
C GLY A 295 -2.01 20.40 -20.03
N LEU A 296 -1.41 20.30 -18.84
CA LEU A 296 -0.92 21.46 -18.09
C LEU A 296 0.61 21.42 -17.97
N GLN A 297 1.27 22.56 -18.12
CA GLN A 297 2.69 22.70 -17.81
C GLN A 297 2.93 22.98 -16.32
N ARG A 298 1.94 23.59 -15.67
CA ARG A 298 1.91 23.90 -14.23
C ARG A 298 0.46 24.05 -13.79
N LEU A 299 0.18 23.81 -12.51
CA LEU A 299 -1.10 24.21 -11.93
C LEU A 299 -1.18 25.73 -11.78
N PRO A 300 -2.34 26.35 -12.05
CA PRO A 300 -2.55 27.75 -11.70
C PRO A 300 -2.45 27.92 -10.18
N VAL A 301 -1.92 29.06 -9.73
CA VAL A 301 -1.87 29.45 -8.32
C VAL A 301 -2.82 30.64 -8.12
N PRO A 302 -3.75 30.60 -7.14
CA PRO A 302 -4.01 29.48 -6.23
C PRO A 302 -4.54 28.23 -6.94
N TYR A 303 -4.31 27.06 -6.37
CA TYR A 303 -4.61 25.77 -7.00
C TYR A 303 -6.11 25.62 -7.28
N GLN A 304 -6.48 25.69 -8.56
CA GLN A 304 -7.88 25.58 -9.00
C GLN A 304 -8.31 24.11 -9.11
N LEU A 305 -8.91 23.58 -8.04
CA LEU A 305 -9.35 22.18 -7.94
C LEU A 305 -10.77 21.92 -8.47
N PHE A 306 -11.56 22.98 -8.62
CA PHE A 306 -12.97 22.94 -9.02
C PHE A 306 -13.22 23.88 -10.18
N ARG A 307 -12.62 23.61 -11.35
CA ARG A 307 -12.93 24.39 -12.55
C ARG A 307 -14.38 24.15 -12.97
N GLU A 308 -15.28 24.89 -12.34
CA GLU A 308 -16.54 25.33 -12.92
C GLU A 308 -16.21 26.39 -13.97
N GLN A 309 -16.97 26.41 -15.06
CA GLN A 309 -16.67 27.09 -16.33
C GLN A 309 -16.03 28.49 -16.28
N GLY A 310 -15.29 28.85 -17.35
CA GLY A 310 -15.08 30.27 -17.66
C GLY A 310 -14.18 30.63 -18.86
N ALA A 311 -13.24 29.79 -19.28
CA ALA A 311 -12.35 30.14 -20.40
C ALA A 311 -12.11 28.95 -21.35
N GLY A 312 -12.46 29.12 -22.63
CA GLY A 312 -11.95 28.26 -23.70
C GLY A 312 -12.81 27.07 -24.17
N GLY A 313 -14.13 27.07 -23.97
CA GLY A 313 -15.01 26.10 -24.64
C GLY A 313 -14.97 24.65 -24.12
N VAL A 314 -14.55 24.44 -22.86
CA VAL A 314 -14.54 23.13 -22.21
C VAL A 314 -15.91 22.80 -21.61
N THR A 315 -16.37 21.56 -21.79
CA THR A 315 -17.65 21.03 -21.28
C THR A 315 -17.75 21.22 -19.75
N PRO A 316 -18.86 21.80 -19.24
CA PRO A 316 -19.10 21.89 -17.80
C PRO A 316 -19.18 20.51 -17.16
N LEU A 317 -18.57 20.37 -15.99
CA LEU A 317 -18.52 19.11 -15.26
C LEU A 317 -19.56 19.12 -14.14
N PRO A 318 -20.41 18.09 -14.04
CA PRO A 318 -21.46 18.04 -13.03
C PRO A 318 -20.93 17.65 -11.63
N TRP A 319 -19.92 18.37 -11.12
CA TRP A 319 -19.22 18.06 -9.87
C TRP A 319 -20.15 17.77 -8.69
N ALA A 320 -21.07 18.69 -8.38
CA ALA A 320 -21.99 18.54 -7.27
C ALA A 320 -22.88 17.30 -7.41
N ARG A 321 -23.46 17.10 -8.61
CA ARG A 321 -24.38 15.98 -8.88
C ARG A 321 -23.67 14.64 -8.76
N GLU A 322 -22.53 14.48 -9.43
CA GLU A 322 -21.82 13.19 -9.46
C GLU A 322 -21.15 12.87 -8.12
N TYR A 323 -20.63 13.89 -7.43
CA TYR A 323 -20.12 13.73 -6.07
C TYR A 323 -21.23 13.26 -5.12
N GLU A 324 -22.39 13.92 -5.12
CA GLU A 324 -23.51 13.53 -4.24
C GLU A 324 -24.06 12.15 -4.61
N ALA A 325 -24.12 11.79 -5.89
CA ALA A 325 -24.51 10.46 -6.32
C ALA A 325 -23.56 9.38 -5.77
N LEU A 326 -22.25 9.59 -5.85
CA LEU A 326 -21.26 8.70 -5.24
C LEU A 326 -21.41 8.66 -3.72
N ARG A 327 -21.56 9.83 -3.07
CA ARG A 327 -21.69 9.96 -1.62
C ARG A 327 -22.90 9.22 -1.08
N GLN A 328 -24.04 9.29 -1.76
CA GLN A 328 -25.29 8.63 -1.36
C GLN A 328 -25.29 7.12 -1.66
N GLY A 329 -24.59 6.72 -2.73
CA GLY A 329 -24.50 5.34 -3.21
C GLY A 329 -23.69 4.40 -2.32
N SER A 330 -22.88 4.92 -1.40
CA SER A 330 -22.11 4.12 -0.44
C SER A 330 -22.35 4.60 0.98
N VAL A 331 -22.73 3.69 1.88
CA VAL A 331 -22.99 4.01 3.31
C VAL A 331 -21.79 4.70 3.94
N GLN A 332 -20.59 4.19 3.65
CA GLN A 332 -19.34 4.79 4.10
C GLN A 332 -19.20 6.27 3.72
N LEU A 333 -19.52 6.62 2.47
CA LEU A 333 -19.26 7.95 1.96
C LEU A 333 -20.25 8.99 2.53
N ARG A 334 -21.37 8.55 3.11
CA ARG A 334 -22.38 9.46 3.69
C ARG A 334 -21.86 10.30 4.85
N HIS A 335 -20.81 9.86 5.52
CA HIS A 335 -20.13 10.61 6.59
C HIS A 335 -19.25 11.74 6.07
N TYR A 336 -18.92 11.74 4.78
CA TYR A 336 -18.20 12.86 4.18
C TYR A 336 -19.12 14.08 4.03
N PRO A 337 -18.56 15.30 4.08
CA PRO A 337 -19.33 16.53 3.90
C PRO A 337 -20.07 16.58 2.55
N THR A 338 -21.05 17.48 2.46
CA THR A 338 -21.70 17.78 1.17
C THR A 338 -20.70 18.37 0.18
N PHE A 339 -21.03 18.37 -1.12
CA PHE A 339 -20.12 18.93 -2.13
C PHE A 339 -19.68 20.37 -1.83
N GLU A 340 -20.59 21.24 -1.37
CA GLU A 340 -20.23 22.62 -1.05
C GLU A 340 -19.27 22.72 0.15
N GLN A 341 -19.48 21.91 1.18
CA GLN A 341 -18.58 21.85 2.33
C GLN A 341 -17.21 21.28 1.92
N MET A 342 -17.21 20.26 1.06
CA MET A 342 -16.02 19.66 0.47
C MET A 342 -15.23 20.71 -0.32
N ARG A 343 -15.91 21.44 -1.20
CA ARG A 343 -15.36 22.52 -2.02
C ARG A 343 -14.75 23.62 -1.17
N ALA A 344 -15.46 24.08 -0.14
CA ALA A 344 -14.96 25.10 0.78
C ALA A 344 -13.73 24.62 1.56
N ARG A 345 -13.74 23.38 2.07
CA ARG A 345 -12.65 22.83 2.88
C ARG A 345 -11.39 22.60 2.05
N VAL A 346 -11.51 21.91 0.92
CA VAL A 346 -10.41 21.61 0.01
C VAL A 346 -9.88 22.88 -0.66
N GLY A 347 -10.78 23.80 -1.03
CA GLY A 347 -10.42 25.12 -1.56
C GLY A 347 -9.62 25.93 -0.54
N SER A 348 -10.09 26.04 0.71
CA SER A 348 -9.36 26.75 1.77
C SER A 348 -7.97 26.16 2.03
N PHE A 349 -7.83 24.84 2.04
CA PHE A 349 -6.52 24.17 2.15
C PHE A 349 -5.57 24.59 1.02
N ALA A 350 -6.07 24.55 -0.21
CA ALA A 350 -5.32 24.80 -1.43
C ALA A 350 -4.97 26.28 -1.63
N ASP A 351 -5.90 27.18 -1.36
CA ASP A 351 -5.70 28.63 -1.40
C ASP A 351 -4.67 29.07 -0.35
N ALA A 352 -4.78 28.55 0.87
CA ALA A 352 -3.85 28.87 1.95
C ALA A 352 -2.45 28.27 1.72
N LEU A 353 -2.34 27.14 1.00
CA LEU A 353 -1.06 26.55 0.64
C LEU A 353 -0.21 27.50 -0.21
N ALA A 354 -0.81 28.32 -1.07
CA ALA A 354 -0.06 29.27 -1.90
C ALA A 354 0.66 30.34 -1.06
N ALA A 355 0.09 30.73 0.08
CA ALA A 355 0.62 31.77 0.96
C ALA A 355 1.42 31.20 2.16
N ALA A 356 1.36 29.89 2.42
CA ALA A 356 2.03 29.27 3.56
C ALA A 356 3.57 29.32 3.42
N PRO A 357 4.34 29.68 4.46
CA PRO A 357 5.80 29.54 4.46
C PRO A 357 6.25 28.12 4.15
N ASP A 358 7.43 27.93 3.54
CA ASP A 358 7.93 26.59 3.14
C ASP A 358 7.97 25.59 4.30
N ASP A 359 8.26 26.06 5.51
CA ASP A 359 8.38 25.25 6.71
C ASP A 359 7.05 25.05 7.47
N ALA A 360 5.95 25.65 7.00
CA ALA A 360 4.63 25.49 7.60
C ALA A 360 4.13 24.06 7.44
N THR A 361 3.55 23.52 8.51
CA THR A 361 2.95 22.18 8.54
C THR A 361 1.43 22.30 8.59
N TRP A 362 0.72 21.44 7.86
CA TRP A 362 -0.74 21.39 7.91
C TRP A 362 -1.24 20.79 9.22
N ASN A 363 -2.16 21.49 9.88
CA ASN A 363 -2.95 20.98 10.99
C ASN A 363 -4.44 21.03 10.61
N PRO A 364 -5.20 19.92 10.67
CA PRO A 364 -6.60 19.91 10.27
C PRO A 364 -7.45 20.96 11.01
N SER A 365 -7.26 21.12 12.31
CA SER A 365 -8.06 22.04 13.13
C SER A 365 -7.61 23.50 13.05
N ARG A 366 -6.38 23.77 12.59
CA ARG A 366 -5.77 25.11 12.68
C ARG A 366 -5.21 25.65 11.37
N GLY A 367 -5.23 24.87 10.29
CA GLY A 367 -4.65 25.25 9.00
C GLY A 367 -3.12 25.10 8.96
N TRP A 368 -2.49 25.81 8.02
CA TRP A 368 -1.02 25.85 7.88
C TRP A 368 -0.38 26.63 9.04
N GLN A 369 0.55 26.03 9.76
CA GLN A 369 1.23 26.66 10.90
C GLN A 369 2.74 26.44 10.84
N THR A 370 3.53 27.49 11.06
CA THR A 370 4.96 27.36 11.37
C THR A 370 5.10 26.99 12.84
N LEU A 371 5.66 25.82 13.12
CA LEU A 371 5.95 25.40 14.49
C LEU A 371 7.31 25.99 14.92
N PRO A 372 7.40 26.64 16.10
CA PRO A 372 8.69 27.11 16.62
C PRO A 372 9.71 25.94 16.68
N GLN A 373 10.91 26.17 16.16
CA GLN A 373 11.97 25.18 15.82
C GLN A 373 12.51 24.27 16.95
N GLN A 374 11.88 24.15 18.13
CA GLN A 374 12.46 23.44 19.29
C GLN A 374 12.08 21.95 19.44
N ARG A 375 11.52 21.25 18.43
CA ARG A 375 11.21 19.80 18.54
C ARG A 375 11.52 18.95 17.30
N ARG A 376 12.56 19.27 16.53
CA ARG A 376 12.94 18.46 15.34
C ARG A 376 14.03 17.39 15.58
N SER A 377 14.68 17.34 16.75
CA SER A 377 15.88 16.49 16.93
C SER A 377 15.67 15.13 17.61
N ALA A 378 14.45 14.70 17.94
CA ALA A 378 14.24 13.46 18.72
C ALA A 378 13.62 12.27 17.95
N ALA A 379 13.11 12.46 16.73
CA ALA A 379 12.35 11.41 16.02
C ALA A 379 13.07 10.77 14.81
N LEU A 380 14.25 11.27 14.42
CA LEU A 380 14.96 10.85 13.19
C LEU A 380 16.18 9.92 13.42
N LEU A 381 16.45 9.50 14.66
CA LEU A 381 17.64 8.68 14.99
C LEU A 381 17.36 7.32 15.66
N ALA A 382 16.14 6.78 15.56
CA ALA A 382 15.83 5.45 16.08
C ALA A 382 15.23 4.53 15.01
N PHE A 383 15.99 4.24 13.96
CA PHE A 383 15.74 3.06 13.12
C PHE A 383 17.06 2.36 12.81
N PRO A 384 17.21 1.07 13.17
CA PRO A 384 18.38 0.29 12.77
C PRO A 384 18.33 -0.01 11.27
N PRO A 385 19.48 -0.09 10.57
CA PRO A 385 19.52 -0.43 9.16
C PRO A 385 19.04 -1.86 8.95
N VAL A 386 18.07 -2.04 8.05
CA VAL A 386 17.64 -3.35 7.56
C VAL A 386 18.82 -4.03 6.88
N ALA A 387 19.10 -5.25 7.35
CA ALA A 387 20.20 -6.10 6.94
C ALA A 387 20.25 -6.32 5.42
N GLN A 388 21.34 -5.88 4.80
CA GLN A 388 21.81 -6.44 3.54
C GLN A 388 22.18 -7.90 3.78
N ARG A 389 21.39 -8.83 3.24
CA ARG A 389 21.86 -10.21 3.04
C ARG A 389 22.87 -10.21 1.90
N ALA A 390 24.16 -10.10 2.23
CA ALA A 390 25.23 -10.52 1.34
C ALA A 390 25.44 -12.03 1.52
N GLY A 391 24.90 -12.81 0.58
CA GLY A 391 25.34 -14.18 0.37
C GLY A 391 26.55 -14.16 -0.57
N GLU A 392 27.75 -14.29 -0.01
CA GLU A 392 28.90 -14.84 -0.73
C GLU A 392 29.42 -16.05 0.04
N ARG A 393 29.29 -17.22 -0.59
CA ARG A 393 29.90 -18.47 -0.16
C ARG A 393 31.26 -18.62 -0.86
N ALA A 394 32.27 -19.02 -0.07
CA ALA A 394 33.21 -20.13 -0.30
C ALA A 394 34.72 -19.84 -0.45
N ALA A 395 35.48 -20.75 0.19
CA ALA A 395 36.92 -21.10 0.09
C ALA A 395 37.93 -20.21 0.84
N GLN A 396 38.91 -20.67 1.65
CA GLN A 396 39.49 -21.99 1.98
C GLN A 396 40.32 -21.87 3.31
N PRO A 397 40.86 -22.97 3.88
CA PRO A 397 41.42 -23.04 5.24
C PRO A 397 42.93 -22.78 5.33
N GLY A 398 43.41 -22.21 6.44
CA GLY A 398 44.84 -22.07 6.71
C GLY A 398 45.19 -21.46 8.07
N ARG A 399 45.63 -22.33 8.99
CA ARG A 399 46.59 -22.17 10.10
C ARG A 399 46.97 -20.75 10.57
N GLY A 400 46.91 -20.55 11.90
CA GLY A 400 47.73 -19.56 12.58
C GLY A 400 47.25 -19.21 13.99
N GLU A 401 47.56 -20.05 14.98
CA GLU A 401 47.70 -19.59 16.37
C GLU A 401 49.02 -18.80 16.50
N PRO A 402 49.08 -17.83 17.43
CA PRO A 402 49.81 -18.10 18.66
C PRO A 402 49.10 -17.60 19.95
N PRO A 403 49.53 -18.09 21.13
CA PRO A 403 48.70 -18.16 22.33
C PRO A 403 48.87 -16.98 23.29
N PRO A 404 47.97 -16.79 24.28
CA PRO A 404 48.24 -15.95 25.44
C PRO A 404 49.02 -16.71 26.54
N PRO A 405 49.75 -15.99 27.42
CA PRO A 405 50.84 -16.55 28.21
C PRO A 405 50.43 -17.18 29.54
N ALA A 406 51.36 -17.99 30.03
CA ALA A 406 51.31 -18.81 31.25
C ALA A 406 51.11 -18.03 32.56
N GLN A 407 50.31 -18.60 33.46
CA GLN A 407 50.56 -18.51 34.90
C GLN A 407 50.82 -19.91 35.45
N ARG A 408 51.91 -19.98 36.22
CA ARG A 408 52.52 -21.19 36.79
C ARG A 408 51.97 -21.49 38.19
N PHE A 409 52.27 -22.71 38.63
CA PHE A 409 52.35 -23.25 40.01
C PHE A 409 51.03 -23.77 40.60
N ARG A 410 50.92 -24.99 41.17
CA ARG A 410 51.85 -26.13 41.40
C ARG A 410 50.99 -27.36 41.87
N PRO A 411 51.55 -28.51 42.33
CA PRO A 411 51.24 -29.82 41.77
C PRO A 411 50.71 -30.80 42.84
N GLU A 412 50.92 -32.10 42.59
CA GLU A 412 50.74 -33.29 43.43
C GLU A 412 49.43 -34.05 43.19
N GLN A 413 49.39 -35.38 43.09
CA GLN A 413 50.38 -36.45 43.06
C GLN A 413 49.59 -37.73 42.71
N ARG A 414 50.18 -38.63 41.89
CA ARG A 414 49.95 -40.11 41.87
C ARG A 414 48.52 -40.57 41.48
N ARG A 415 48.27 -41.73 40.87
CA ARG A 415 49.02 -42.98 40.70
C ARG A 415 48.33 -43.79 39.59
N ASP A 416 49.14 -44.56 38.88
CA ASP A 416 48.88 -45.88 38.27
C ASP A 416 47.43 -46.39 38.21
N GLN A 417 47.00 -46.84 37.03
CA GLN A 417 46.96 -48.28 36.72
C GLN A 417 46.50 -48.53 35.28
N SER A 418 47.33 -49.27 34.55
CA SER A 418 46.95 -49.97 33.32
C SER A 418 45.84 -50.99 33.57
N PRO A 419 45.16 -51.43 32.51
CA PRO A 419 45.01 -52.88 32.35
C PRO A 419 45.44 -53.35 30.96
N PRO A 420 46.03 -54.55 30.84
CA PRO A 420 46.24 -55.20 29.56
C PRO A 420 45.16 -56.25 29.26
N HIS A 421 45.01 -56.51 27.96
CA HIS A 421 44.58 -57.78 27.32
C HIS A 421 43.29 -58.47 27.79
N ARG A 422 42.30 -58.51 26.90
CA ARG A 422 42.09 -59.64 25.96
C ARG A 422 41.27 -59.22 24.76
#